data_AF-A0A7C2BEU8-F1
#
_entry.id   AF-A0A7C2BEU8-F1
#
_cell.length_a   1.000
_cell.length_b   1.000
_cell.length_c   1.000
_cell.angle_alpha   90.00
_cell.angle_beta   90.00
_cell.angle_gamma   90.00
#
_symmetry.space_group_name_H-M   'P 1'
#
loop_
_entity.id
_entity.type
_entity.pdbx_description
1 polymer ?
#
loop_
_entity_poly.entity_id
_entity_poly.type
_entity_poly.pdbx_seq_one_letter_code
_entity_poly.pdbx_strand_id
1 'polypeptide(L)'
;MGWRKPLALLLLMVLPFPALSQGFGVRELAVFNPLPFPYGGLVAVDLVFLDGEAYNGTLRVLDVLGNTVPLQLVNCTFYPSGYYRSCKLLFPATAPPYNASRYFVTYTSTPMKSNVSVVGNLSVRLANLTVVAFNATGSYAINVTNALFVRGPGYTAIFSNTTLLHLSFDDLGPNLVFSDWPLAGFVVLRNGTIAASGYDLTTCKVRLLINGSLFSQVEQICSGKGYVLKQVFTFSGLSPDVRLDARLEAGGEGLLFYPYLRLSLADFSQTLVNGSLYDLTRDRSFVPAPKWFALRGGRGWLVATLNYTSPPLAVLLEELRLSIWRLYVNETNPLRKSTYERLLKLHANFSNLIQARDRTAAGRVNLTALTREAVSLLTRAPTELEVLLANFTSLLENPEALAYRLILVPREGVLNAAYQLSGAPRAITVTVLLTACGENPVETVRTRLLASSAGVAVFYAPL
;
A
#
# COMPACT_ATOMS: atom_id res chain seq x y z
N MET A 1 -36.84 38.09 10.73
CA MET A 1 -36.65 37.80 9.28
C MET A 1 -35.79 36.57 9.17
N GLY A 2 -36.41 35.46 8.76
CA GLY A 2 -35.83 34.13 8.84
C GLY A 2 -35.10 33.74 7.56
N TRP A 3 -33.89 33.19 7.71
CA TRP A 3 -33.23 32.37 6.72
C TRP A 3 -32.95 31.01 7.37
N ARG A 4 -33.84 30.05 7.11
CA ARG A 4 -33.66 28.64 7.44
C ARG A 4 -32.64 28.05 6.45
N LYS A 5 -31.55 27.48 6.96
CA LYS A 5 -30.65 26.61 6.20
C LYS A 5 -31.37 25.26 5.97
N PRO A 6 -31.27 24.63 4.79
CA PRO A 6 -31.92 23.35 4.57
C PRO A 6 -31.18 22.26 5.34
N LEU A 7 -31.91 21.57 6.23
CA LEU A 7 -31.56 20.21 6.64
C LEU A 7 -31.69 19.32 5.38
N ALA A 8 -30.57 18.93 4.79
CA ALA A 8 -30.55 17.82 3.85
C ALA A 8 -30.70 16.52 4.66
N LEU A 9 -31.96 16.14 4.89
CA LEU A 9 -32.32 14.82 5.39
C LEU A 9 -31.98 13.82 4.27
N LEU A 10 -30.87 13.10 4.41
CA LEU A 10 -30.46 12.05 3.46
C LEU A 10 -31.43 10.87 3.62
N LEU A 11 -32.48 10.87 2.83
CA LEU A 11 -33.43 9.76 2.75
C LEU A 11 -32.69 8.55 2.15
N LEU A 12 -32.54 7.49 2.93
CA LEU A 12 -32.18 6.15 2.44
C LEU A 12 -33.32 5.66 1.54
N MET A 13 -33.23 5.98 0.24
CA MET A 13 -34.05 5.34 -0.79
C MET A 13 -33.56 3.90 -0.92
N VAL A 14 -34.28 2.97 -0.28
CA VAL A 14 -34.23 1.56 -0.62
C VAL A 14 -34.93 1.44 -1.97
N LEU A 15 -34.16 1.49 -3.07
CA LEU A 15 -34.70 1.15 -4.38
C LEU A 15 -34.99 -0.35 -4.41
N PRO A 16 -36.19 -0.77 -4.85
CA PRO A 16 -36.48 -2.18 -5.06
C PRO A 16 -35.63 -2.68 -6.23
N PHE A 17 -34.82 -3.71 -5.98
CA PHE A 17 -34.07 -4.41 -7.02
C PHE A 17 -35.03 -5.00 -8.07
N PRO A 18 -34.63 -5.10 -9.35
CA PRO A 18 -35.25 -6.04 -10.26
C PRO A 18 -35.08 -7.44 -9.67
N ALA A 19 -36.19 -8.19 -9.57
CA ALA A 19 -36.20 -9.53 -9.01
C ALA A 19 -35.14 -10.40 -9.69
N LEU A 20 -34.06 -10.69 -8.98
CA LEU A 20 -33.14 -11.78 -9.32
C LEU A 20 -33.97 -13.06 -9.26
N SER A 21 -34.11 -13.73 -10.40
CA SER A 21 -34.92 -14.93 -10.56
C SER A 21 -34.49 -16.04 -9.60
N GLN A 22 -35.43 -16.92 -9.26
CA GLN A 22 -35.18 -18.12 -8.45
C GLN A 22 -33.95 -18.89 -8.98
N GLY A 23 -32.94 -19.11 -8.13
CA GLY A 23 -31.75 -19.90 -8.44
C GLY A 23 -30.39 -19.23 -8.16
N PHE A 24 -30.35 -17.94 -7.82
CA PHE A 24 -29.13 -17.24 -7.42
C PHE A 24 -29.04 -17.10 -5.90
N GLY A 25 -27.90 -17.48 -5.33
CA GLY A 25 -27.55 -17.07 -3.97
C GLY A 25 -26.90 -15.68 -4.01
N VAL A 26 -27.17 -14.89 -2.96
CA VAL A 26 -26.65 -13.53 -2.81
C VAL A 26 -26.06 -13.38 -1.42
N ARG A 27 -24.94 -12.66 -1.32
CA ARG A 27 -24.36 -12.20 -0.05
C ARG A 27 -24.09 -10.70 -0.17
N GLU A 28 -24.66 -9.89 0.71
CA GLU A 28 -24.36 -8.45 0.76
C GLU A 28 -23.08 -8.22 1.57
N LEU A 29 -22.21 -7.39 1.01
CA LEU A 29 -20.99 -6.89 1.61
C LEU A 29 -21.11 -5.38 1.78
N ALA A 30 -20.67 -4.86 2.91
CA ALA A 30 -20.50 -3.43 3.11
C ALA A 30 -19.04 -3.09 3.41
N VAL A 31 -18.47 -2.13 2.69
CA VAL A 31 -17.10 -1.66 2.85
C VAL A 31 -17.16 -0.27 3.48
N PHE A 32 -16.81 -0.18 4.75
CA PHE A 32 -16.78 1.07 5.52
C PHE A 32 -15.39 1.69 5.54
N ASN A 33 -15.32 2.98 5.19
CA ASN A 33 -14.11 3.78 5.20
C ASN A 33 -14.08 4.68 6.45
N PRO A 34 -13.10 4.50 7.37
CA PRO A 34 -13.00 5.31 8.58
C PRO A 34 -12.28 6.66 8.38
N LEU A 35 -11.90 7.01 7.15
CA LEU A 35 -11.01 8.15 6.85
C LEU A 35 -11.76 9.34 6.24
N PRO A 36 -11.20 10.57 6.34
CA PRO A 36 -11.80 11.80 5.80
C PRO A 36 -11.75 11.95 4.28
N PHE A 37 -11.05 11.06 3.58
CA PHE A 37 -10.90 11.08 2.13
C PHE A 37 -11.51 9.82 1.53
N PRO A 38 -11.96 9.87 0.26
CA PRO A 38 -12.53 8.72 -0.41
C PRO A 38 -11.51 7.58 -0.47
N TYR A 39 -11.97 6.37 -0.17
CA TYR A 39 -11.20 5.16 -0.38
C TYR A 39 -11.40 4.66 -1.80
N GLY A 40 -10.31 4.25 -2.45
CA GLY A 40 -10.32 3.50 -3.69
C GLY A 40 -9.19 2.47 -3.65
N GLY A 41 -9.52 1.18 -3.61
CA GLY A 41 -8.53 0.13 -3.45
C GLY A 41 -9.11 -1.27 -3.54
N LEU A 42 -8.25 -2.27 -3.38
CA LEU A 42 -8.66 -3.68 -3.37
C LEU A 42 -9.13 -4.09 -1.98
N VAL A 43 -10.30 -4.72 -1.95
CA VAL A 43 -10.86 -5.37 -0.77
C VAL A 43 -10.74 -6.88 -0.93
N ALA A 44 -10.43 -7.57 0.16
CA ALA A 44 -10.33 -9.01 0.22
C ALA A 44 -11.37 -9.59 1.17
N VAL A 45 -12.08 -10.62 0.73
CA VAL A 45 -13.13 -11.30 1.50
C VAL A 45 -12.96 -12.81 1.40
N ASP A 46 -12.92 -13.49 2.53
CA ASP A 46 -12.86 -14.95 2.58
C ASP A 46 -14.27 -15.53 2.52
N LEU A 47 -14.60 -16.18 1.40
CA LEU A 47 -15.89 -16.79 1.16
C LEU A 47 -15.82 -18.30 1.43
N VAL A 48 -16.82 -18.81 2.14
CA VAL A 48 -17.02 -20.24 2.40
C VAL A 48 -18.40 -20.66 1.92
N PHE A 49 -18.49 -21.82 1.28
CA PHE A 49 -19.72 -22.34 0.70
C PHE A 49 -19.98 -23.78 1.11
N LEU A 50 -21.26 -24.15 1.17
CA LEU A 50 -21.69 -25.53 1.28
C LEU A 50 -21.61 -26.22 -0.09
N ASP A 51 -21.50 -27.55 -0.07
CA ASP A 51 -21.55 -28.33 -1.32
C ASP A 51 -22.91 -28.11 -2.02
N GLY A 52 -22.90 -27.88 -3.33
CA GLY A 52 -24.08 -27.52 -4.11
C GLY A 52 -24.45 -26.03 -4.14
N GLU A 53 -23.81 -25.17 -3.35
CA GLU A 53 -24.21 -23.75 -3.21
C GLU A 53 -23.70 -22.86 -4.36
N ALA A 54 -22.40 -22.90 -4.64
CA ALA A 54 -21.75 -22.05 -5.64
C ALA A 54 -20.86 -22.87 -6.58
N TYR A 55 -21.28 -23.01 -7.83
CA TYR A 55 -20.55 -23.79 -8.84
C TYR A 55 -19.29 -23.04 -9.32
N ASN A 56 -18.27 -23.78 -9.75
CA ASN A 56 -17.04 -23.16 -10.26
C ASN A 56 -17.34 -22.19 -11.42
N GLY A 57 -16.73 -20.99 -11.37
CA GLY A 57 -16.88 -19.95 -12.39
C GLY A 57 -18.17 -19.13 -12.33
N THR A 58 -19.03 -19.29 -11.31
CA THR A 58 -20.31 -18.56 -11.24
C THR A 58 -20.30 -17.34 -10.32
N LEU A 59 -19.24 -17.13 -9.54
CA LEU A 59 -19.15 -15.99 -8.62
C LEU A 59 -19.09 -14.67 -9.39
N ARG A 60 -19.88 -13.68 -8.96
CA ARG A 60 -19.83 -12.32 -9.47
C ARG A 60 -19.91 -11.33 -8.31
N VAL A 61 -19.42 -10.12 -8.56
CA VAL A 61 -19.58 -8.99 -7.65
C VAL A 61 -20.36 -7.92 -8.40
N LEU A 62 -21.43 -7.43 -7.78
CA LEU A 62 -22.24 -6.33 -8.29
C LEU A 62 -22.12 -5.13 -7.34
N ASP A 63 -22.13 -3.93 -7.89
CA ASP A 63 -22.32 -2.71 -7.11
C ASP A 63 -23.81 -2.48 -6.78
N VAL A 64 -24.11 -1.41 -6.04
CA VAL A 64 -25.49 -1.03 -5.67
C VAL A 64 -26.37 -0.70 -6.89
N LEU A 65 -25.75 -0.34 -8.02
CA LEU A 65 -26.46 -0.03 -9.26
C LEU A 65 -26.68 -1.30 -10.11
N GLY A 66 -26.21 -2.46 -9.67
CA GLY A 66 -26.29 -3.72 -10.40
C GLY A 66 -25.20 -3.92 -11.47
N ASN A 67 -24.21 -3.02 -11.54
CA ASN A 67 -23.10 -3.17 -12.48
C ASN A 67 -22.13 -4.25 -12.01
N THR A 68 -21.58 -5.03 -12.94
CA THR A 68 -20.55 -6.02 -12.61
C THR A 68 -19.23 -5.35 -12.29
N VAL A 69 -18.69 -5.66 -11.12
CA VAL A 69 -17.38 -5.22 -10.65
C VAL A 69 -16.34 -6.29 -11.00
N PRO A 70 -15.15 -5.91 -11.52
CA PRO A 70 -14.06 -6.86 -11.75
C PRO A 70 -13.71 -7.61 -10.47
N LEU A 71 -13.38 -8.90 -10.59
CA LEU A 71 -12.97 -9.70 -9.45
C LEU A 71 -11.78 -10.56 -9.80
N GLN A 72 -11.05 -10.95 -8.76
CA GLN A 72 -9.98 -11.92 -8.83
C GLN A 72 -10.11 -12.89 -7.67
N LEU A 73 -10.16 -14.17 -7.99
CA LEU A 73 -10.22 -15.24 -7.01
C LEU A 73 -8.82 -15.79 -6.75
N VAL A 74 -8.45 -15.93 -5.48
CA VAL A 74 -7.15 -16.48 -5.06
C VAL A 74 -7.36 -17.58 -4.01
N ASN A 75 -6.48 -18.58 -4.03
CA ASN A 75 -6.50 -19.71 -3.09
C ASN A 75 -7.87 -20.43 -3.00
N CYS A 76 -8.53 -20.67 -4.13
CA CYS A 76 -9.78 -21.42 -4.15
C CYS A 76 -9.56 -22.91 -3.89
N THR A 77 -10.45 -23.51 -3.09
CA THR A 77 -10.58 -24.96 -2.90
C THR A 77 -11.98 -25.40 -3.32
N PHE A 78 -12.11 -26.64 -3.77
CA PHE A 78 -13.34 -27.18 -4.35
C PHE A 78 -13.74 -28.51 -3.68
N TYR A 79 -15.04 -28.78 -3.60
CA TYR A 79 -15.56 -30.11 -3.31
C TYR A 79 -15.38 -31.04 -4.52
N PRO A 80 -15.40 -32.37 -4.34
CA PRO A 80 -15.30 -33.32 -5.46
C PRO A 80 -16.37 -33.13 -6.55
N SER A 81 -17.52 -32.59 -6.16
CA SER A 81 -18.65 -32.20 -7.01
C SER A 81 -18.39 -30.99 -7.93
N GLY A 82 -17.27 -30.28 -7.76
CA GLY A 82 -16.90 -29.11 -8.56
C GLY A 82 -17.41 -27.77 -8.03
N TYR A 83 -18.05 -27.75 -6.87
CA TYR A 83 -18.51 -26.53 -6.19
C TYR A 83 -17.37 -25.91 -5.36
N TYR A 84 -17.39 -24.59 -5.20
CA TYR A 84 -16.47 -23.92 -4.29
C TYR A 84 -16.66 -24.43 -2.86
N ARG A 85 -15.57 -24.66 -2.15
CA ARG A 85 -15.56 -24.91 -0.70
C ARG A 85 -15.16 -23.65 0.05
N SER A 86 -14.03 -23.07 -0.33
CA SER A 86 -13.57 -21.78 0.16
C SER A 86 -12.80 -21.05 -0.93
N CYS A 87 -12.89 -19.73 -0.99
CA CYS A 87 -12.01 -18.94 -1.83
C CYS A 87 -11.86 -17.52 -1.28
N LYS A 88 -10.71 -16.90 -1.52
CA LYS A 88 -10.50 -15.48 -1.22
C LYS A 88 -10.84 -14.65 -2.43
N LEU A 89 -11.89 -13.85 -2.31
CA LEU A 89 -12.37 -12.91 -3.31
C LEU A 89 -11.63 -11.58 -3.16
N LEU A 90 -11.06 -11.09 -4.25
CA LEU A 90 -10.50 -9.75 -4.37
C LEU A 90 -11.33 -8.94 -5.37
N PHE A 91 -11.70 -7.71 -5.02
CA PHE A 91 -12.41 -6.81 -5.93
C PHE A 91 -12.07 -5.34 -5.61
N PRO A 92 -12.11 -4.42 -6.60
CA PRO A 92 -12.00 -3.00 -6.35
C PRO A 92 -13.24 -2.50 -5.62
N ALA A 93 -13.03 -1.80 -4.51
CA ALA A 93 -14.07 -1.10 -3.80
C ALA A 93 -13.74 0.39 -3.72
N THR A 94 -14.80 1.20 -3.76
CA THR A 94 -14.78 2.62 -3.50
C THR A 94 -15.70 2.90 -2.33
N ALA A 95 -15.27 3.73 -1.39
CA ALA A 95 -16.10 4.08 -0.24
C ALA A 95 -15.95 5.58 0.10
N PRO A 96 -17.07 6.31 0.30
CA PRO A 96 -17.02 7.72 0.66
C PRO A 96 -16.36 7.93 2.03
N PRO A 97 -15.88 9.15 2.32
CA PRO A 97 -15.35 9.48 3.64
C PRO A 97 -16.33 9.12 4.76
N TYR A 98 -15.81 8.48 5.82
CA TYR A 98 -16.57 8.15 7.04
C TYR A 98 -17.87 7.36 6.82
N ASN A 99 -17.96 6.63 5.72
CA ASN A 99 -19.19 5.98 5.30
C ASN A 99 -18.90 4.66 4.57
N ALA A 100 -19.94 3.91 4.23
CA ALA A 100 -19.83 2.62 3.57
C ALA A 100 -20.47 2.59 2.18
N SER A 101 -19.85 1.80 1.31
CA SER A 101 -20.45 1.35 0.06
C SER A 101 -20.87 -0.11 0.17
N ARG A 102 -21.92 -0.48 -0.56
CA ARG A 102 -22.45 -1.85 -0.57
C ARG A 102 -22.12 -2.54 -1.87
N TYR A 103 -21.89 -3.84 -1.78
CA TYR A 103 -21.58 -4.74 -2.88
C TYR A 103 -22.33 -6.05 -2.69
N PHE A 104 -22.70 -6.71 -3.79
CA PHE A 104 -23.43 -7.97 -3.75
C PHE A 104 -22.60 -9.05 -4.42
N VAL A 105 -22.25 -10.09 -3.67
CA VAL A 105 -21.64 -11.30 -4.23
C VAL A 105 -22.77 -12.23 -4.65
N THR A 106 -22.89 -12.49 -5.95
CA THR A 106 -23.90 -13.38 -6.50
C THR A 106 -23.26 -14.67 -7.01
N TYR A 107 -23.98 -15.78 -6.90
CA TYR A 107 -23.51 -17.11 -7.27
C TYR A 107 -24.67 -18.03 -7.63
N THR A 108 -24.39 -19.10 -8.38
CA THR A 108 -25.40 -20.08 -8.80
C THR A 108 -24.94 -21.50 -8.52
N SER A 109 -25.89 -22.37 -8.23
CA SER A 109 -25.65 -23.81 -8.12
C SER A 109 -25.53 -24.51 -9.48
N THR A 110 -25.93 -23.84 -10.56
CA THR A 110 -25.90 -24.35 -11.93
C THR A 110 -24.74 -23.75 -12.74
N PRO A 111 -24.05 -24.52 -13.60
CA PRO A 111 -23.04 -23.98 -14.51
C PRO A 111 -23.63 -22.90 -15.43
N MET A 112 -22.97 -21.75 -15.53
CA MET A 112 -23.36 -20.68 -16.45
C MET A 112 -22.42 -20.65 -17.67
N LYS A 113 -22.97 -20.49 -18.87
CA LYS A 113 -22.21 -20.30 -20.13
C LYS A 113 -21.57 -18.91 -20.29
N SER A 114 -21.52 -18.11 -19.23
CA SER A 114 -21.02 -16.73 -19.32
C SER A 114 -19.54 -16.64 -18.95
N ASN A 115 -18.71 -16.20 -19.90
CA ASN A 115 -17.36 -15.72 -19.65
C ASN A 115 -17.43 -14.44 -18.81
N VAL A 116 -17.25 -14.53 -17.49
CA VAL A 116 -17.26 -13.36 -16.61
C VAL A 116 -15.95 -13.28 -15.85
N SER A 117 -14.90 -12.95 -16.59
CA SER A 117 -13.75 -12.25 -16.05
C SER A 117 -13.75 -10.86 -16.68
N VAL A 118 -14.25 -9.84 -15.97
CA VAL A 118 -13.96 -8.47 -16.38
C VAL A 118 -12.48 -8.25 -16.10
N VAL A 119 -11.72 -8.02 -17.17
CA VAL A 119 -10.26 -7.86 -17.13
C VAL A 119 -9.96 -6.57 -16.37
N GLY A 120 -9.27 -6.70 -15.23
CA GLY A 120 -8.68 -5.53 -14.55
C GLY A 120 -7.51 -4.94 -15.35
N ASN A 121 -7.08 -3.73 -14.99
CA ASN A 121 -6.08 -2.99 -15.78
C ASN A 121 -4.63 -3.49 -15.63
N LEU A 122 -4.42 -4.62 -14.96
CA LEU A 122 -3.11 -5.27 -14.85
C LEU A 122 -2.99 -6.36 -15.92
N SER A 123 -1.94 -6.27 -16.73
CA SER A 123 -1.57 -7.27 -17.72
C SER A 123 -0.25 -7.90 -17.33
N VAL A 124 -0.22 -9.23 -17.23
CA VAL A 124 0.99 -10.02 -16.96
C VAL A 124 1.13 -11.08 -18.05
N ARG A 125 2.24 -11.04 -18.79
CA ARG A 125 2.49 -11.97 -19.88
C ARG A 125 3.98 -12.18 -20.11
N LEU A 126 4.31 -13.27 -20.80
CA LEU A 126 5.65 -13.46 -21.35
C LEU A 126 5.73 -12.78 -22.72
N ALA A 127 6.84 -12.07 -22.97
CA ALA A 127 7.07 -11.41 -24.24
C ALA A 127 8.57 -11.36 -24.58
N ASN A 128 8.86 -11.35 -25.88
CA ASN A 128 10.19 -11.02 -26.38
C ASN A 128 10.23 -9.51 -26.60
N LEU A 129 11.16 -8.83 -25.92
CA LEU A 129 11.18 -7.37 -25.85
C LEU A 129 12.60 -6.84 -26.06
N THR A 130 12.70 -5.67 -26.68
CA THR A 130 13.90 -4.83 -26.63
C THR A 130 13.67 -3.77 -25.57
N VAL A 131 14.54 -3.76 -24.56
CA VAL A 131 14.42 -2.90 -23.38
C VAL A 131 15.62 -1.98 -23.30
N VAL A 132 15.39 -0.70 -22.97
CA VAL A 132 16.48 0.22 -22.64
C VAL A 132 16.87 0.02 -21.19
N ALA A 133 18.04 -0.58 -21.00
CA ALA A 133 18.70 -0.71 -19.71
C ALA A 133 19.60 0.50 -19.46
N PHE A 134 19.82 0.78 -18.19
CA PHE A 134 20.75 1.82 -17.74
C PHE A 134 21.76 1.21 -16.77
N ASN A 135 23.00 1.66 -16.83
CA ASN A 135 24.07 1.34 -15.89
C ASN A 135 24.95 2.58 -15.64
N ALA A 136 26.06 2.41 -14.91
CA ALA A 136 26.99 3.50 -14.62
C ALA A 136 27.61 4.17 -15.86
N THR A 137 27.65 3.49 -17.00
CA THR A 137 28.27 3.97 -18.25
C THR A 137 27.28 4.63 -19.22
N GLY A 138 25.97 4.49 -18.98
CA GLY A 138 24.94 5.06 -19.84
C GLY A 138 23.76 4.12 -20.11
N SER A 139 22.92 4.52 -21.06
CA SER A 139 21.76 3.75 -21.50
C SER A 139 22.09 2.89 -22.72
N TYR A 140 21.62 1.65 -22.76
CA TYR A 140 21.85 0.72 -23.85
C TYR A 140 20.64 -0.20 -24.06
N ALA A 141 20.43 -0.65 -25.31
CA ALA A 141 19.34 -1.56 -25.65
C ALA A 141 19.74 -3.02 -25.41
N ILE A 142 18.86 -3.79 -24.77
CA ILE A 142 19.02 -5.23 -24.54
C ILE A 142 17.83 -5.96 -25.14
N ASN A 143 18.09 -7.02 -25.89
CA ASN A 143 17.06 -7.95 -26.35
C ASN A 143 16.87 -9.06 -25.31
N VAL A 144 15.67 -9.15 -24.75
CA VAL A 144 15.31 -10.12 -23.71
C VAL A 144 14.25 -11.05 -24.26
N THR A 145 14.53 -12.35 -24.25
CA THR A 145 13.58 -13.39 -24.65
C THR A 145 12.83 -13.90 -23.42
N ASN A 146 11.55 -14.24 -23.60
CA ASN A 146 10.68 -14.75 -22.53
C ASN A 146 10.68 -13.85 -21.27
N ALA A 147 10.75 -12.53 -21.45
CA ALA A 147 10.69 -11.57 -20.37
C ALA A 147 9.28 -11.57 -19.75
N LEU A 148 9.21 -11.53 -18.43
CA LEU A 148 7.95 -11.33 -17.73
C LEU A 148 7.61 -9.85 -17.78
N PHE A 149 6.61 -9.51 -18.58
CA PHE A 149 6.09 -8.17 -18.79
C PHE A 149 4.87 -7.95 -17.91
N VAL A 150 4.98 -6.98 -16.99
CA VAL A 150 3.91 -6.55 -16.10
C VAL A 150 3.57 -5.09 -16.43
N ARG A 151 2.33 -4.83 -16.79
CA ARG A 151 1.84 -3.46 -17.09
C ARG A 151 0.58 -3.18 -16.30
N GLY A 152 0.61 -2.14 -15.48
CA GLY A 152 -0.54 -1.66 -14.73
C GLY A 152 -0.95 -0.24 -15.14
N PRO A 153 -1.81 0.42 -14.35
CA PRO A 153 -2.19 1.80 -14.58
C PRO A 153 -1.00 2.72 -14.27
N GLY A 154 -0.35 3.25 -15.31
CA GLY A 154 0.71 4.25 -15.16
C GLY A 154 2.11 3.69 -14.85
N TYR A 155 2.31 2.37 -14.91
CA TYR A 155 3.64 1.76 -14.76
C TYR A 155 3.86 0.54 -15.64
N THR A 156 5.12 0.28 -15.94
CA THR A 156 5.59 -0.91 -16.64
C THR A 156 6.80 -1.51 -15.93
N ALA A 157 6.75 -2.80 -15.63
CA ALA A 157 7.86 -3.57 -15.09
C ALA A 157 8.21 -4.74 -16.02
N ILE A 158 9.51 -4.97 -16.22
CA ILE A 158 10.02 -6.04 -17.08
C ILE A 158 11.09 -6.81 -16.31
N PHE A 159 10.85 -8.10 -16.12
CA PHE A 159 11.81 -9.00 -15.50
C PHE A 159 12.40 -9.95 -16.53
N SER A 160 13.70 -10.22 -16.44
CA SER A 160 14.28 -11.42 -17.01
C SER A 160 13.99 -12.63 -16.12
N ASN A 161 14.57 -13.78 -16.45
CA ASN A 161 14.61 -14.94 -15.58
C ASN A 161 15.43 -14.72 -14.28
N THR A 162 16.30 -13.70 -14.26
CA THR A 162 17.23 -13.45 -13.15
C THR A 162 16.92 -12.18 -12.36
N THR A 163 16.45 -11.09 -12.99
CA THR A 163 16.27 -9.82 -12.28
C THR A 163 15.22 -8.91 -12.92
N LEU A 164 14.77 -7.92 -12.17
CA LEU A 164 14.10 -6.74 -12.71
C LEU A 164 15.08 -5.96 -13.61
N LEU A 165 14.73 -5.79 -14.88
CA LEU A 165 15.52 -5.04 -15.86
C LEU A 165 14.98 -3.65 -16.13
N HIS A 166 13.67 -3.48 -15.96
CA HIS A 166 13.00 -2.22 -16.23
C HIS A 166 11.86 -2.00 -15.27
N LEU A 167 11.79 -0.82 -14.68
CA LEU A 167 10.59 -0.29 -14.02
C LEU A 167 10.46 1.16 -14.42
N SER A 168 9.33 1.56 -14.97
CA SER A 168 9.04 2.95 -15.30
C SER A 168 7.64 3.32 -14.86
N PHE A 169 7.45 4.60 -14.57
CA PHE A 169 6.14 5.22 -14.36
C PHE A 169 5.98 6.32 -15.39
N ASP A 170 4.80 6.41 -16.00
CA ASP A 170 4.55 7.25 -17.18
C ASP A 170 4.93 8.73 -16.96
N ASP A 171 4.77 9.25 -15.73
CA ASP A 171 5.03 10.66 -15.39
C ASP A 171 6.46 10.96 -14.91
N LEU A 172 7.27 9.95 -14.64
CA LEU A 172 8.58 10.13 -13.97
C LEU A 172 9.78 10.13 -14.93
N GLY A 173 9.58 9.70 -16.18
CA GLY A 173 10.65 9.58 -17.16
C GLY A 173 11.03 8.13 -17.43
N PRO A 174 12.27 7.86 -17.88
CA PRO A 174 12.68 6.53 -18.33
C PRO A 174 12.88 5.54 -17.16
N ASN A 175 13.63 4.47 -17.41
CA ASN A 175 13.84 3.36 -16.49
C ASN A 175 14.39 3.78 -15.11
N LEU A 176 13.71 3.37 -14.03
CA LEU A 176 14.08 3.57 -12.62
C LEU A 176 15.00 2.48 -12.06
N VAL A 177 15.44 1.54 -12.90
CA VAL A 177 16.21 0.37 -12.47
C VAL A 177 17.56 0.37 -13.17
N PHE A 178 18.61 0.15 -12.37
CA PHE A 178 19.95 -0.14 -12.86
C PHE A 178 20.06 -1.63 -13.17
N SER A 179 20.43 -1.95 -14.42
CA SER A 179 20.47 -3.33 -14.92
C SER A 179 21.36 -4.29 -14.13
N ASP A 180 22.42 -3.77 -13.52
CA ASP A 180 23.41 -4.49 -12.73
C ASP A 180 23.17 -4.40 -11.21
N TRP A 181 22.06 -3.79 -10.78
CA TRP A 181 21.77 -3.53 -9.37
C TRP A 181 20.32 -3.90 -9.02
N PRO A 182 20.08 -4.79 -8.03
CA PRO A 182 18.72 -5.11 -7.62
C PRO A 182 18.06 -3.87 -6.98
N LEU A 183 16.84 -3.53 -7.40
CA LEU A 183 16.04 -2.48 -6.77
C LEU A 183 15.86 -2.80 -5.29
N ALA A 184 16.14 -1.88 -4.36
CA ALA A 184 16.24 -2.15 -2.93
C ALA A 184 17.32 -3.22 -2.59
N GLY A 185 18.50 -3.05 -3.18
CA GLY A 185 19.72 -3.78 -2.85
C GLY A 185 20.30 -3.36 -1.49
N PHE A 186 21.50 -3.84 -1.18
CA PHE A 186 22.18 -3.60 0.10
C PHE A 186 23.68 -3.37 -0.05
N VAL A 187 24.28 -2.76 0.98
CA VAL A 187 25.74 -2.70 1.19
C VAL A 187 26.03 -2.96 2.66
N VAL A 188 27.00 -3.84 2.93
CA VAL A 188 27.54 -4.11 4.27
C VAL A 188 28.95 -3.56 4.36
N LEU A 189 29.20 -2.70 5.35
CA LEU A 189 30.54 -2.26 5.70
C LEU A 189 31.06 -3.00 6.92
N ARG A 190 32.32 -3.46 6.88
CA ARG A 190 33.08 -3.96 8.03
C ARG A 190 34.36 -3.16 8.14
N ASN A 191 34.62 -2.58 9.31
CA ASN A 191 35.80 -1.75 9.57
C ASN A 191 36.02 -0.65 8.51
N GLY A 192 34.93 -0.04 8.02
CA GLY A 192 34.98 1.01 7.00
C GLY A 192 35.16 0.53 5.55
N THR A 193 35.25 -0.78 5.32
CA THR A 193 35.42 -1.38 3.99
C THR A 193 34.16 -2.11 3.54
N ILE A 194 33.89 -2.15 2.23
CA ILE A 194 32.75 -2.90 1.68
C ILE A 194 33.04 -4.39 1.82
N ALA A 195 32.28 -5.05 2.70
CA ALA A 195 32.39 -6.49 2.94
C ALA A 195 31.49 -7.29 2.00
N ALA A 196 30.31 -6.76 1.68
CA ALA A 196 29.36 -7.36 0.74
C ALA A 196 28.39 -6.29 0.19
N SER A 197 27.81 -6.55 -0.98
CA SER A 197 26.84 -5.70 -1.65
C SER A 197 25.90 -6.50 -2.55
N GLY A 198 24.93 -5.82 -3.17
CA GLY A 198 24.08 -6.42 -4.20
C GLY A 198 24.85 -7.07 -5.36
N TYR A 199 26.06 -6.61 -5.66
CA TYR A 199 26.92 -7.21 -6.70
C TYR A 199 27.47 -8.59 -6.35
N ASP A 200 27.49 -8.94 -5.06
CA ASP A 200 27.99 -10.24 -4.59
C ASP A 200 26.95 -11.36 -4.73
N LEU A 201 25.73 -11.03 -5.17
CA LEU A 201 24.66 -11.97 -5.44
C LEU A 201 24.86 -12.59 -6.84
N THR A 202 25.29 -13.84 -6.89
CA THR A 202 25.64 -14.52 -8.14
C THR A 202 24.51 -15.37 -8.71
N THR A 203 23.58 -15.81 -7.86
CA THR A 203 22.47 -16.69 -8.26
C THR A 203 21.16 -16.00 -8.00
N CYS A 204 20.49 -15.54 -9.05
CA CYS A 204 19.17 -14.92 -8.97
C CYS A 204 18.11 -15.69 -9.77
N LYS A 205 16.90 -15.74 -9.25
CA LYS A 205 15.74 -16.37 -9.89
C LYS A 205 14.50 -15.51 -9.71
N VAL A 206 13.77 -15.31 -10.80
CA VAL A 206 12.45 -14.67 -10.80
C VAL A 206 11.35 -15.72 -10.96
N ARG A 207 10.26 -15.58 -10.19
CA ARG A 207 9.04 -16.39 -10.34
C ARG A 207 7.77 -15.54 -10.21
N LEU A 208 6.78 -15.85 -11.03
CA LEU A 208 5.43 -15.30 -10.87
C LEU A 208 4.69 -16.11 -9.79
N LEU A 209 4.33 -15.45 -8.69
CA LEU A 209 3.59 -16.08 -7.59
C LEU A 209 2.08 -16.04 -7.83
N ILE A 210 1.58 -14.89 -8.26
CA ILE A 210 0.16 -14.66 -8.52
C ILE A 210 0.04 -13.95 -9.87
N ASN A 211 -0.68 -14.58 -10.80
CA ASN A 211 -1.06 -13.98 -12.07
C ASN A 211 -2.52 -13.53 -11.99
N GLY A 212 -2.77 -12.24 -12.02
CA GLY A 212 -4.12 -11.71 -11.93
C GLY A 212 -4.22 -10.31 -12.49
N SER A 213 -5.42 -9.94 -12.91
CA SER A 213 -5.70 -8.67 -13.57
C SER A 213 -5.99 -7.51 -12.61
N LEU A 214 -6.23 -7.81 -11.34
CA LEU A 214 -6.36 -6.80 -10.28
C LEU A 214 -5.10 -6.72 -9.43
N PHE A 215 -4.44 -7.85 -9.26
CA PHE A 215 -3.32 -8.02 -8.35
C PHE A 215 -2.36 -9.09 -8.88
N SER A 216 -1.07 -8.76 -8.93
CA SER A 216 -0.03 -9.74 -9.28
C SER A 216 1.14 -9.64 -8.32
N GLN A 217 1.81 -10.78 -8.12
CA GLN A 217 3.02 -10.86 -7.33
C GLN A 217 4.13 -11.55 -8.10
N VAL A 218 5.29 -10.90 -8.15
CA VAL A 218 6.52 -11.43 -8.73
C VAL A 218 7.56 -11.50 -7.62
N GLU A 219 8.18 -12.66 -7.46
CA GLU A 219 9.26 -12.85 -6.50
C GLU A 219 10.60 -12.95 -7.21
N GLN A 220 11.59 -12.24 -6.69
CA GLN A 220 12.99 -12.36 -7.04
C GLN A 220 13.75 -12.85 -5.80
N ILE A 221 14.48 -13.97 -5.94
CA ILE A 221 15.41 -14.45 -4.91
C ILE A 221 16.81 -14.43 -5.49
N CYS A 222 17.69 -13.74 -4.81
CA CYS A 222 19.11 -13.65 -5.13
C CYS A 222 19.96 -14.17 -3.97
N SER A 223 21.03 -14.89 -4.26
CA SER A 223 21.94 -15.43 -3.25
C SER A 223 23.39 -15.40 -3.72
N GLY A 224 24.32 -15.24 -2.77
CA GLY A 224 25.75 -15.21 -3.02
C GLY A 224 26.55 -14.80 -1.78
N LYS A 225 27.79 -15.30 -1.64
CA LYS A 225 28.71 -15.03 -0.51
C LYS A 225 28.09 -15.13 0.89
N GLY A 226 27.14 -16.05 1.10
CA GLY A 226 26.46 -16.22 2.40
C GLY A 226 25.34 -15.21 2.68
N TYR A 227 24.90 -14.47 1.68
CA TYR A 227 23.75 -13.56 1.73
C TYR A 227 22.60 -14.09 0.87
N VAL A 228 21.37 -13.87 1.33
CA VAL A 228 20.15 -14.16 0.57
C VAL A 228 19.25 -12.93 0.61
N LEU A 229 18.96 -12.38 -0.57
CA LEU A 229 18.02 -11.29 -0.76
C LEU A 229 16.76 -11.83 -1.43
N LYS A 230 15.66 -11.83 -0.69
CA LYS A 230 14.33 -12.18 -1.18
C LYS A 230 13.50 -10.92 -1.38
N GLN A 231 12.87 -10.78 -2.52
CA GLN A 231 12.09 -9.61 -2.92
C GLN A 231 10.76 -10.03 -3.52
N VAL A 232 9.66 -9.51 -3.00
CA VAL A 232 8.31 -9.74 -3.52
C VAL A 232 7.75 -8.41 -4.00
N PHE A 233 7.67 -8.26 -5.32
CA PHE A 233 7.03 -7.14 -5.98
C PHE A 233 5.53 -7.43 -6.08
N THR A 234 4.75 -6.50 -5.56
CA THR A 234 3.29 -6.52 -5.58
C THR A 234 2.80 -5.39 -6.47
N PHE A 235 2.06 -5.77 -7.50
CA PHE A 235 1.55 -4.89 -8.55
C PHE A 235 0.03 -4.77 -8.44
N SER A 236 -0.46 -3.53 -8.44
CA SER A 236 -1.88 -3.19 -8.36
C SER A 236 -2.43 -2.82 -9.73
N GLY A 237 -3.57 -3.39 -10.11
CA GLY A 237 -4.33 -2.97 -11.29
C GLY A 237 -5.16 -1.70 -11.07
N LEU A 238 -5.16 -1.12 -9.87
CA LEU A 238 -6.01 0.03 -9.50
C LEU A 238 -5.26 1.35 -9.35
N SER A 239 -3.97 1.28 -9.00
CA SER A 239 -3.18 2.45 -8.65
C SER A 239 -1.76 2.34 -9.20
N PRO A 240 -1.10 3.47 -9.50
CA PRO A 240 0.27 3.51 -10.01
C PRO A 240 1.28 3.26 -8.89
N ASP A 241 1.15 2.10 -8.24
CA ASP A 241 1.88 1.74 -7.02
C ASP A 241 2.59 0.43 -7.21
N VAL A 242 3.86 0.41 -6.78
CA VAL A 242 4.63 -0.81 -6.68
C VAL A 242 5.09 -0.97 -5.24
N ARG A 243 4.55 -2.00 -4.59
CA ARG A 243 4.99 -2.41 -3.26
C ARG A 243 6.07 -3.47 -3.42
N LEU A 244 7.18 -3.31 -2.71
CA LEU A 244 8.28 -4.23 -2.66
C LEU A 244 8.49 -4.65 -1.21
N ASP A 245 8.20 -5.92 -0.91
CA ASP A 245 8.55 -6.53 0.37
C ASP A 245 9.88 -7.26 0.21
N ALA A 246 10.91 -6.80 0.90
CA ALA A 246 12.26 -7.29 0.73
C ALA A 246 12.84 -7.78 2.06
N ARG A 247 13.49 -8.93 2.02
CA ARG A 247 14.12 -9.59 3.17
C ARG A 247 15.55 -9.94 2.83
N LEU A 248 16.48 -9.42 3.62
CA LEU A 248 17.89 -9.75 3.54
C LEU A 248 18.26 -10.65 4.71
N GLU A 249 18.86 -11.79 4.42
CA GLU A 249 19.52 -12.65 5.39
C GLU A 249 21.03 -12.48 5.22
N ALA A 250 21.68 -12.07 6.30
CA ALA A 250 23.08 -11.67 6.31
C ALA A 250 23.91 -12.56 7.24
N GLY A 251 25.06 -13.02 6.73
CA GLY A 251 26.08 -13.69 7.53
C GLY A 251 27.02 -12.68 8.21
N GLY A 252 26.79 -12.40 9.49
CA GLY A 252 27.75 -11.70 10.38
C GLY A 252 27.51 -10.21 10.60
N GLU A 253 28.27 -9.63 11.54
CA GLU A 253 28.11 -8.24 12.01
C GLU A 253 28.70 -7.20 11.03
N GLY A 254 28.24 -5.95 11.11
CA GLY A 254 28.66 -4.84 10.24
C GLY A 254 27.71 -3.63 10.30
N LEU A 255 27.99 -2.61 9.49
CA LEU A 255 27.06 -1.52 9.22
C LEU A 255 26.29 -1.84 7.95
N LEU A 256 24.96 -1.89 8.03
CA LEU A 256 24.11 -2.18 6.88
C LEU A 256 23.47 -0.91 6.32
N PHE A 257 23.53 -0.79 5.00
CA PHE A 257 22.81 0.20 4.21
C PHE A 257 21.72 -0.49 3.42
N TYR A 258 20.46 -0.15 3.73
CA TYR A 258 19.28 -0.81 3.21
C TYR A 258 18.02 0.01 3.45
N PRO A 259 17.07 0.14 2.50
CA PRO A 259 17.12 -0.27 1.11
C PRO A 259 17.84 0.78 0.27
N TYR A 260 18.66 0.29 -0.66
CA TYR A 260 19.52 1.11 -1.51
C TYR A 260 18.86 1.31 -2.89
N LEU A 261 18.49 2.55 -3.23
CA LEU A 261 18.03 2.97 -4.56
C LEU A 261 19.19 3.61 -5.33
N ARG A 262 19.26 3.32 -6.62
CA ARG A 262 20.26 3.87 -7.55
C ARG A 262 19.53 4.39 -8.78
N LEU A 263 19.64 5.68 -9.06
CA LEU A 263 18.85 6.39 -10.09
C LEU A 263 19.71 7.38 -10.88
N SER A 264 19.30 7.70 -12.10
CA SER A 264 19.96 8.73 -12.94
C SER A 264 19.89 10.10 -12.25
N LEU A 265 21.04 10.74 -12.01
CA LEU A 265 21.07 12.08 -11.42
C LEU A 265 20.55 13.15 -12.39
N ALA A 266 20.65 12.90 -13.70
CA ALA A 266 20.13 13.80 -14.73
C ALA A 266 18.59 13.95 -14.61
N ASP A 267 17.91 12.87 -14.23
CA ASP A 267 16.46 12.83 -14.08
C ASP A 267 16.01 13.16 -12.65
N PHE A 268 16.84 12.84 -11.64
CA PHE A 268 16.51 12.95 -10.22
C PHE A 268 17.47 13.86 -9.44
N SER A 269 17.56 15.13 -9.83
CA SER A 269 18.47 16.11 -9.22
C SER A 269 17.90 16.85 -8.00
N GLN A 270 16.60 16.74 -7.74
CA GLN A 270 15.94 17.38 -6.59
C GLN A 270 15.25 16.35 -5.71
N THR A 271 15.27 16.59 -4.41
CA THR A 271 14.58 15.74 -3.43
C THR A 271 13.79 16.57 -2.43
N LEU A 272 12.64 16.04 -2.02
CA LEU A 272 11.89 16.52 -0.88
C LEU A 272 12.10 15.56 0.29
N VAL A 273 12.62 16.08 1.40
CA VAL A 273 12.81 15.35 2.64
C VAL A 273 12.22 16.17 3.79
N ASN A 274 11.35 15.58 4.60
CA ASN A 274 10.67 16.25 5.72
C ASN A 274 10.02 17.59 5.32
N GLY A 275 9.39 17.64 4.13
CA GLY A 275 8.75 18.84 3.60
C GLY A 275 9.70 19.93 3.10
N SER A 276 11.01 19.73 3.15
CA SER A 276 12.02 20.67 2.67
C SER A 276 12.62 20.21 1.34
N LEU A 277 12.72 21.12 0.38
CA LEU A 277 13.28 20.85 -0.95
C LEU A 277 14.80 21.03 -0.93
N TYR A 278 15.51 20.10 -1.56
CA TYR A 278 16.96 20.11 -1.66
C TYR A 278 17.44 19.78 -3.07
N ASP A 279 18.38 20.57 -3.57
CA ASP A 279 19.17 20.21 -4.76
C ASP A 279 20.30 19.25 -4.37
N LEU A 280 20.46 18.19 -5.16
CA LEU A 280 21.40 17.09 -4.96
C LEU A 280 22.71 17.35 -5.70
N THR A 281 23.36 18.46 -5.38
CA THR A 281 24.71 18.79 -5.91
C THR A 281 25.85 18.27 -5.04
N ARG A 282 25.54 17.81 -3.82
CA ARG A 282 26.50 17.29 -2.84
C ARG A 282 25.85 16.20 -1.99
N ASP A 283 26.69 15.39 -1.36
CA ASP A 283 26.27 14.36 -0.40
C ASP A 283 25.42 14.98 0.72
N ARG A 284 24.31 14.32 1.07
CA ARG A 284 23.41 14.72 2.16
C ARG A 284 23.15 13.55 3.10
N SER A 285 22.99 13.87 4.38
CA SER A 285 22.71 12.90 5.45
C SER A 285 21.64 13.49 6.36
N PHE A 286 20.57 12.75 6.61
CA PHE A 286 19.45 13.17 7.44
C PHE A 286 19.33 12.27 8.66
N VAL A 287 19.48 12.87 9.86
CA VAL A 287 19.35 12.22 11.17
C VAL A 287 18.30 13.00 11.97
N PRO A 288 17.24 12.36 12.50
CA PRO A 288 16.89 10.95 12.30
C PRO A 288 16.46 10.63 10.86
N ALA A 289 16.44 9.35 10.50
CA ALA A 289 16.07 8.95 9.15
C ALA A 289 14.58 9.22 8.87
N PRO A 290 14.23 10.00 7.83
CA PRO A 290 12.84 10.26 7.47
C PRO A 290 12.15 8.97 7.00
N LYS A 291 10.89 8.71 7.35
CA LYS A 291 10.20 7.47 6.91
C LYS A 291 9.93 7.43 5.40
N TRP A 292 9.92 8.58 4.77
CA TRP A 292 9.70 8.74 3.36
C TRP A 292 10.56 9.88 2.81
N PHE A 293 10.82 9.83 1.52
CA PHE A 293 11.36 10.95 0.77
C PHE A 293 10.78 10.93 -0.64
N ALA A 294 10.80 12.07 -1.31
CA ALA A 294 10.40 12.16 -2.71
C ALA A 294 11.57 12.64 -3.57
N LEU A 295 11.67 12.10 -4.77
CA LEU A 295 12.64 12.51 -5.78
C LEU A 295 11.87 13.10 -6.95
N ARG A 296 12.25 14.31 -7.37
CA ARG A 296 11.61 14.95 -8.52
C ARG A 296 12.13 14.28 -9.78
N GLY A 297 11.24 13.71 -10.58
CA GLY A 297 11.52 13.20 -11.91
C GLY A 297 11.02 14.17 -13.00
N GLY A 298 10.84 13.65 -14.21
CA GLY A 298 10.45 14.44 -15.39
C GLY A 298 9.25 15.37 -15.17
N ARG A 299 8.05 14.81 -14.99
CA ARG A 299 6.79 15.59 -14.80
C ARG A 299 6.15 15.38 -13.42
N GLY A 300 6.79 14.65 -12.51
CA GLY A 300 6.22 14.33 -11.21
C GLY A 300 7.27 13.94 -10.18
N TRP A 301 6.82 13.29 -9.12
CA TRP A 301 7.62 12.84 -7.99
C TRP A 301 7.58 11.34 -7.84
N LEU A 302 8.77 10.72 -7.70
CA LEU A 302 8.89 9.37 -7.17
C LEU A 302 8.90 9.46 -5.65
N VAL A 303 7.84 9.00 -5.02
CA VAL A 303 7.75 8.89 -3.56
C VAL A 303 8.18 7.49 -3.15
N ALA A 304 9.16 7.42 -2.26
CA ALA A 304 9.58 6.19 -1.60
C ALA A 304 9.17 6.26 -0.12
N THR A 305 8.24 5.40 0.29
CA THR A 305 7.86 5.20 1.70
C THR A 305 8.45 3.90 2.20
N LEU A 306 9.09 3.93 3.36
CA LEU A 306 9.80 2.79 3.91
C LEU A 306 9.23 2.36 5.25
N ASN A 307 9.33 1.07 5.50
CA ASN A 307 8.84 0.47 6.72
C ASN A 307 9.69 -0.76 7.07
N TYR A 308 10.52 -0.66 8.11
CA TYR A 308 11.37 -1.75 8.62
C TYR A 308 10.61 -2.61 9.63
N THR A 309 9.75 -1.98 10.42
CA THR A 309 8.76 -2.64 11.28
C THR A 309 7.61 -1.70 11.56
N SER A 310 6.42 -2.01 11.04
CA SER A 310 5.22 -1.23 11.36
C SER A 310 4.88 -1.46 12.83
N PRO A 311 4.92 -0.44 13.70
CA PRO A 311 4.36 -0.59 15.03
C PRO A 311 2.87 -0.95 14.90
N PRO A 312 2.34 -1.85 15.75
CA PRO A 312 0.92 -2.15 15.75
C PRO A 312 0.10 -0.87 15.94
N LEU A 313 -1.03 -0.77 15.23
CA LEU A 313 -1.91 0.40 15.29
C LEU A 313 -2.30 0.80 16.72
N ALA A 314 -2.55 -0.19 17.58
CA ALA A 314 -2.85 0.03 19.00
C ALA A 314 -1.74 0.76 19.76
N VAL A 315 -0.47 0.49 19.44
CA VAL A 315 0.69 1.13 20.08
C VAL A 315 0.76 2.61 19.70
N LEU A 316 0.56 2.93 18.42
CA LEU A 316 0.55 4.31 17.94
C LEU A 316 -0.59 5.14 18.55
N LEU A 317 -1.77 4.53 18.70
CA LEU A 317 -2.92 5.20 19.31
C LEU A 317 -2.69 5.47 20.81
N GLU A 318 -2.04 4.56 21.51
CA GLU A 318 -1.66 4.78 22.91
C GLU A 318 -0.57 5.85 23.04
N GLU A 319 0.43 5.86 22.15
CA GLU A 319 1.44 6.92 22.10
C GLU A 319 0.81 8.30 21.84
N LEU A 320 -0.17 8.38 20.95
CA LEU A 320 -0.96 9.59 20.72
C LEU A 320 -1.65 10.05 22.01
N ARG A 321 -2.31 9.13 22.72
CA ARG A 321 -3.01 9.42 23.98
C ARG A 321 -2.05 9.97 25.02
N LEU A 322 -0.90 9.30 25.21
CA LEU A 322 0.13 9.70 26.17
C LEU A 322 0.75 11.05 25.80
N SER A 323 0.95 11.33 24.51
CA SER A 323 1.47 12.61 24.03
C SER A 323 0.52 13.75 24.35
N ILE A 324 -0.78 13.58 24.09
CA ILE A 324 -1.81 14.58 24.44
C ILE A 324 -1.91 14.74 25.97
N TRP A 325 -1.82 13.66 26.72
CA TRP A 325 -1.84 13.69 28.19
C TRP A 325 -0.67 14.50 28.77
N ARG A 326 0.55 14.29 28.26
CA ARG A 326 1.73 15.06 28.67
C ARG A 326 1.56 16.56 28.41
N LEU A 327 1.00 16.92 27.26
CA LEU A 327 0.68 18.31 26.93
C LEU A 327 -0.37 18.88 27.90
N TYR A 328 -1.42 18.12 28.21
CA TYR A 328 -2.46 18.52 29.17
C TYR A 328 -1.90 18.80 30.58
N VAL A 329 -1.04 17.91 31.09
CA VAL A 329 -0.47 18.04 32.45
C VAL A 329 0.45 19.24 32.55
N ASN A 330 1.27 19.48 31.51
CA ASN A 330 2.26 20.56 31.50
C ASN A 330 1.69 21.93 31.10
N GLU A 331 0.46 21.98 30.58
CA GLU A 331 -0.18 23.23 30.15
C GLU A 331 -0.76 24.00 31.35
N THR A 332 -0.42 25.29 31.41
CA THR A 332 -0.84 26.24 32.45
C THR A 332 -1.92 27.19 31.96
N ASN A 333 -2.02 27.41 30.65
CA ASN A 333 -3.07 28.24 30.05
C ASN A 333 -4.42 27.49 30.08
N PRO A 334 -5.47 28.04 30.73
CA PRO A 334 -6.74 27.35 30.92
C PRO A 334 -7.47 27.05 29.60
N LEU A 335 -7.35 27.92 28.60
CA LEU A 335 -7.98 27.71 27.29
C LEU A 335 -7.34 26.54 26.56
N ARG A 336 -6.01 26.50 26.46
CA ARG A 336 -5.28 25.40 25.83
C ARG A 336 -5.46 24.08 26.59
N LYS A 337 -5.45 24.14 27.92
CA LYS A 337 -5.70 22.98 28.78
C LYS A 337 -7.08 22.37 28.53
N SER A 338 -8.11 23.21 28.38
CA SER A 338 -9.46 22.75 28.02
C SER A 338 -9.51 22.07 26.65
N THR A 339 -8.71 22.54 25.68
CA THR A 339 -8.59 21.90 24.36
C THR A 339 -7.98 20.50 24.48
N TYR A 340 -6.88 20.34 25.22
CA TYR A 340 -6.27 19.02 25.44
C TYR A 340 -7.21 18.06 26.19
N GLU A 341 -7.98 18.56 27.15
CA GLU A 341 -8.98 17.76 27.84
C GLU A 341 -10.07 17.23 26.88
N ARG A 342 -10.55 18.07 25.95
CA ARG A 342 -11.49 17.64 24.90
C ARG A 342 -10.87 16.59 23.99
N LEU A 343 -9.63 16.78 23.54
CA LEU A 343 -8.91 15.82 22.71
C LEU A 343 -8.79 14.46 23.41
N LEU A 344 -8.47 14.44 24.71
CA LEU A 344 -8.41 13.21 25.50
C LEU A 344 -9.78 12.52 25.61
N LYS A 345 -10.86 13.28 25.82
CA LYS A 345 -12.23 12.71 25.87
C LYS A 345 -12.65 12.11 24.52
N LEU A 346 -12.21 12.69 23.41
CA LEU A 346 -12.55 12.25 22.06
C LEU A 346 -11.63 11.14 21.52
N HIS A 347 -10.43 10.99 22.09
CA HIS A 347 -9.42 10.01 21.66
C HIS A 347 -9.97 8.57 21.63
N ALA A 348 -10.82 8.17 22.57
CA ALA A 348 -11.42 6.85 22.59
C ALA A 348 -12.32 6.60 21.35
N ASN A 349 -13.16 7.57 21.00
CA ASN A 349 -14.03 7.48 19.82
C ASN A 349 -13.21 7.51 18.52
N PHE A 350 -12.18 8.35 18.46
CA PHE A 350 -11.25 8.38 17.33
C PHE A 350 -10.51 7.04 17.16
N SER A 351 -9.98 6.47 18.25
CA SER A 351 -9.30 5.18 18.24
C SER A 351 -10.23 4.06 17.77
N ASN A 352 -11.46 4.07 18.27
CA ASN A 352 -12.53 3.15 17.86
C ASN A 352 -12.83 3.21 16.36
N LEU A 353 -12.85 4.41 15.78
CA LEU A 353 -13.08 4.64 14.36
C LEU A 353 -11.89 4.17 13.52
N ILE A 354 -10.66 4.56 13.88
CA ILE A 354 -9.44 4.19 13.16
C ILE A 354 -9.18 2.67 13.22
N GLN A 355 -9.58 2.00 14.30
CA GLN A 355 -9.50 0.54 14.45
C GLN A 355 -10.72 -0.20 13.88
N ALA A 356 -11.56 0.44 13.07
CA ALA A 356 -12.78 -0.16 12.51
C ALA A 356 -12.51 -1.53 11.86
N ARG A 357 -11.43 -1.66 11.06
CA ARG A 357 -11.06 -2.92 10.41
C ARG A 357 -10.84 -4.04 11.41
N ASP A 358 -9.97 -3.80 12.40
CA ASP A 358 -9.56 -4.82 13.36
C ASP A 358 -10.71 -5.19 14.32
N ARG A 359 -11.53 -4.20 14.73
CA ARG A 359 -12.75 -4.43 15.53
C ARG A 359 -13.79 -5.27 14.79
N THR A 360 -13.93 -5.03 13.48
CA THR A 360 -14.86 -5.79 12.62
C THR A 360 -14.39 -7.21 12.41
N ALA A 361 -13.10 -7.40 12.11
CA ALA A 361 -12.50 -8.73 11.98
C ALA A 361 -12.64 -9.57 13.27
N ALA A 362 -12.65 -8.92 14.44
CA ALA A 362 -12.88 -9.57 15.73
C ALA A 362 -14.38 -9.73 16.10
N GLY A 363 -15.32 -9.35 15.23
CA GLY A 363 -16.77 -9.44 15.49
C GLY A 363 -17.28 -8.52 16.59
N ARG A 364 -16.52 -7.47 16.96
CA ARG A 364 -16.84 -6.59 18.12
C ARG A 364 -17.72 -5.39 17.77
N VAL A 365 -17.94 -5.13 16.49
CA VAL A 365 -18.69 -3.98 16.00
C VAL A 365 -19.46 -4.36 14.75
N ASN A 366 -20.58 -3.69 14.51
CA ASN A 366 -21.36 -3.80 13.28
C ASN A 366 -21.34 -2.46 12.53
N LEU A 367 -21.81 -2.49 11.28
CA LEU A 367 -21.83 -1.31 10.42
C LEU A 367 -22.60 -0.14 11.06
N THR A 368 -23.79 -0.41 11.61
CA THR A 368 -24.64 0.63 12.21
C THR A 368 -23.95 1.35 13.37
N ALA A 369 -23.22 0.61 14.22
CA ALA A 369 -22.47 1.20 15.32
C ALA A 369 -21.35 2.11 14.80
N LEU A 370 -20.55 1.66 13.82
CA LEU A 370 -19.50 2.49 13.23
C LEU A 370 -20.03 3.75 12.55
N THR A 371 -21.14 3.64 11.80
CA THR A 371 -21.74 4.81 11.16
C THR A 371 -22.20 5.83 12.19
N ARG A 372 -22.78 5.40 13.32
CA ARG A 372 -23.17 6.31 14.42
C ARG A 372 -21.96 6.94 15.09
N GLU A 373 -20.91 6.17 15.36
CA GLU A 373 -19.65 6.67 15.93
C GLU A 373 -19.04 7.76 15.04
N ALA A 374 -18.97 7.50 13.73
CA ALA A 374 -18.46 8.45 12.74
C ALA A 374 -19.30 9.74 12.67
N VAL A 375 -20.62 9.63 12.54
CA VAL A 375 -21.53 10.79 12.52
C VAL A 375 -21.42 11.62 13.81
N SER A 376 -21.30 10.97 14.96
CA SER A 376 -21.14 11.66 16.24
C SER A 376 -19.84 12.47 16.27
N LEU A 377 -18.72 11.92 15.80
CA LEU A 377 -17.45 12.62 15.75
C LEU A 377 -17.51 13.83 14.81
N LEU A 378 -18.06 13.63 13.61
CA LEU A 378 -18.16 14.67 12.58
C LEU A 378 -19.05 15.85 12.99
N THR A 379 -20.16 15.57 13.66
CA THR A 379 -21.13 16.61 14.02
C THR A 379 -20.76 17.35 15.31
N ARG A 380 -20.12 16.68 16.27
CA ARG A 380 -19.88 17.25 17.60
C ARG A 380 -18.48 17.83 17.79
N ALA A 381 -17.48 17.33 17.05
CA ALA A 381 -16.08 17.73 17.27
C ALA A 381 -15.22 17.64 15.98
N PRO A 382 -15.61 18.33 14.89
CA PRO A 382 -14.88 18.26 13.62
C PRO A 382 -13.44 18.80 13.72
N THR A 383 -13.25 19.90 14.45
CA THR A 383 -11.94 20.54 14.65
C THR A 383 -10.99 19.63 15.43
N GLU A 384 -11.46 19.02 16.51
CA GLU A 384 -10.65 18.11 17.31
C GLU A 384 -10.31 16.83 16.57
N LEU A 385 -11.19 16.34 15.70
CA LEU A 385 -10.92 15.20 14.83
C LEU A 385 -9.79 15.50 13.84
N GLU A 386 -9.77 16.70 13.24
CA GLU A 386 -8.67 17.14 12.37
C GLU A 386 -7.34 17.19 13.13
N VAL A 387 -7.33 17.70 14.36
CA VAL A 387 -6.13 17.73 15.21
C VAL A 387 -5.65 16.32 15.55
N LEU A 388 -6.56 15.40 15.89
CA LEU A 388 -6.21 14.01 16.18
C LEU A 388 -5.65 13.30 14.95
N LEU A 389 -6.24 13.50 13.77
CA LEU A 389 -5.73 12.98 12.51
C LEU A 389 -4.35 13.54 12.16
N ALA A 390 -4.14 14.84 12.31
CA ALA A 390 -2.86 15.47 12.03
C ALA A 390 -1.76 14.92 12.96
N ASN A 391 -2.04 14.82 14.27
CA ASN A 391 -1.11 14.26 15.24
C ASN A 391 -0.85 12.77 14.99
N PHE A 392 -1.89 11.99 14.69
CA PHE A 392 -1.75 10.57 14.36
C PHE A 392 -0.90 10.37 13.09
N THR A 393 -1.12 11.20 12.06
CA THR A 393 -0.32 11.19 10.83
C THR A 393 1.12 11.54 11.12
N SER A 394 1.38 12.54 11.99
CA SER A 394 2.75 12.85 12.42
C SER A 394 3.42 11.67 13.10
N LEU A 395 2.71 10.90 13.92
CA LEU A 395 3.24 9.67 14.53
C LEU A 395 3.53 8.59 13.49
N LEU A 396 2.69 8.47 12.45
CA LEU A 396 2.93 7.55 11.34
C LEU A 396 4.17 7.92 10.53
N GLU A 397 4.51 9.20 10.46
CA GLU A 397 5.72 9.74 9.81
C GLU A 397 6.97 9.64 10.71
N ASN A 398 6.81 9.33 12.01
CA ASN A 398 7.95 9.26 12.93
C ASN A 398 9.01 8.27 12.43
N PRO A 399 10.30 8.63 12.54
CA PRO A 399 11.42 7.75 12.23
C PRO A 399 11.33 6.42 12.99
N GLU A 400 11.72 5.34 12.31
CA GLU A 400 11.81 4.04 12.95
C GLU A 400 13.16 3.87 13.66
N ALA A 401 13.15 3.23 14.83
CA ALA A 401 14.36 3.05 15.64
C ALA A 401 15.48 2.27 14.92
N LEU A 402 15.11 1.38 13.99
CA LEU A 402 16.08 0.61 13.22
C LEU A 402 16.81 1.48 12.17
N ALA A 403 16.17 2.54 11.67
CA ALA A 403 16.74 3.39 10.63
C ALA A 403 17.43 4.61 11.24
N TYR A 404 18.76 4.60 11.27
CA TYR A 404 19.54 5.66 11.90
C TYR A 404 19.57 6.95 11.09
N ARG A 405 19.87 6.85 9.78
CA ARG A 405 19.90 8.00 8.87
C ARG A 405 19.57 7.64 7.44
N LEU A 406 19.02 8.60 6.69
CA LEU A 406 18.98 8.56 5.23
C LEU A 406 20.23 9.25 4.68
N ILE A 407 20.88 8.63 3.71
CA ILE A 407 22.03 9.19 3.00
C ILE A 407 21.69 9.28 1.51
N LEU A 408 21.95 10.44 0.93
CA LEU A 408 21.81 10.71 -0.50
C LEU A 408 23.17 11.11 -1.05
N VAL A 409 23.67 10.36 -2.03
CA VAL A 409 25.02 10.50 -2.60
C VAL A 409 24.91 10.68 -4.12
N PRO A 410 24.91 11.93 -4.61
CA PRO A 410 24.94 12.25 -6.04
C PRO A 410 26.39 12.21 -6.54
N ARG A 411 26.83 11.08 -7.10
CA ARG A 411 28.19 10.89 -7.63
C ARG A 411 28.18 10.18 -8.97
N GLU A 412 29.12 10.54 -9.83
CA GLU A 412 29.34 9.87 -11.12
C GLU A 412 28.08 9.82 -12.01
N GLY A 413 27.27 10.89 -12.01
CA GLY A 413 26.02 10.95 -12.78
C GLY A 413 24.86 10.14 -12.21
N VAL A 414 25.01 9.60 -11.00
CA VAL A 414 24.02 8.73 -10.35
C VAL A 414 23.67 9.27 -8.96
N LEU A 415 22.38 9.25 -8.63
CA LEU A 415 21.88 9.41 -7.28
C LEU A 415 21.80 8.03 -6.59
N ASN A 416 22.54 7.88 -5.50
CA ASN A 416 22.39 6.75 -4.60
C ASN A 416 21.63 7.21 -3.35
N ALA A 417 20.57 6.51 -2.98
CA ALA A 417 19.80 6.78 -1.77
C ALA A 417 19.76 5.52 -0.91
N ALA A 418 20.15 5.63 0.35
CA ALA A 418 20.17 4.48 1.25
C ALA A 418 19.92 4.89 2.69
N TYR A 419 19.27 4.01 3.44
CA TYR A 419 19.16 4.15 4.87
C TYR A 419 20.26 3.35 5.56
N GLN A 420 20.95 3.97 6.50
CA GLN A 420 21.85 3.26 7.39
C GLN A 420 21.04 2.72 8.58
N LEU A 421 21.22 1.45 8.90
CA LEU A 421 20.54 0.83 10.03
C LEU A 421 21.40 0.83 11.31
N SER A 422 20.73 0.89 12.46
CA SER A 422 21.32 0.82 13.80
C SER A 422 21.70 -0.64 14.15
N GLY A 423 22.69 -1.17 13.42
CA GLY A 423 23.23 -2.52 13.60
C GLY A 423 23.06 -3.43 12.38
N ALA A 424 23.68 -4.61 12.42
CA ALA A 424 23.51 -5.67 11.42
C ALA A 424 22.84 -6.90 12.06
N PRO A 425 21.52 -6.87 12.25
CA PRO A 425 20.79 -8.08 12.61
C PRO A 425 20.94 -9.14 11.51
N ARG A 426 20.88 -10.41 11.91
CA ARG A 426 21.03 -11.57 11.00
C ARG A 426 20.02 -11.60 9.86
N ALA A 427 18.84 -11.01 10.09
CA ALA A 427 17.82 -10.87 9.06
C ALA A 427 17.11 -9.53 9.22
N ILE A 428 16.78 -8.91 8.09
CA ILE A 428 16.03 -7.65 8.03
C ILE A 428 14.92 -7.78 7.02
N THR A 429 13.76 -7.28 7.39
CA THR A 429 12.61 -7.15 6.49
C THR A 429 12.31 -5.67 6.32
N VAL A 430 12.03 -5.26 5.09
CA VAL A 430 11.61 -3.90 4.75
C VAL A 430 10.51 -3.98 3.72
N THR A 431 9.48 -3.18 3.92
CA THR A 431 8.51 -2.86 2.89
C THR A 431 8.84 -1.48 2.31
N VAL A 432 9.04 -1.43 1.00
CA VAL A 432 9.16 -0.20 0.23
C VAL A 432 7.90 -0.03 -0.59
N LEU A 433 7.24 1.12 -0.45
CA LEU A 433 6.16 1.53 -1.35
C LEU A 433 6.71 2.62 -2.28
N LEU A 434 6.74 2.31 -3.57
CA LEU A 434 7.08 3.26 -4.63
C LEU A 434 5.79 3.77 -5.26
N THR A 435 5.70 5.08 -5.41
CA THR A 435 4.51 5.77 -5.91
C THR A 435 4.92 6.92 -6.81
N ALA A 436 4.33 7.01 -7.99
CA ALA A 436 4.40 8.22 -8.80
C ALA A 436 3.27 9.19 -8.42
N CYS A 437 3.57 10.48 -8.25
CA CYS A 437 2.56 11.52 -8.09
C CYS A 437 2.92 12.82 -8.80
N GLY A 438 1.96 13.41 -9.53
CA GLY A 438 2.17 14.65 -10.29
C GLY A 438 2.08 15.95 -9.48
N GLU A 439 1.37 15.94 -8.34
CA GLU A 439 1.03 17.14 -7.58
C GLU A 439 1.90 17.31 -6.33
N ASN A 440 1.37 16.92 -5.16
CA ASN A 440 1.94 17.15 -3.86
C ASN A 440 2.37 15.81 -3.21
N PRO A 441 3.68 15.52 -3.14
CA PRO A 441 4.17 14.29 -2.53
C PRO A 441 3.85 14.20 -1.03
N VAL A 442 3.78 15.32 -0.30
CA VAL A 442 3.46 15.33 1.15
C VAL A 442 2.06 14.81 1.39
N GLU A 443 1.07 15.36 0.68
CA GLU A 443 -0.32 14.97 0.81
C GLU A 443 -0.56 13.53 0.35
N THR A 444 0.11 13.13 -0.74
CA THR A 444 0.09 11.76 -1.25
C THR A 444 0.57 10.77 -0.19
N VAL A 445 1.70 11.06 0.46
CA VAL A 445 2.26 10.21 1.53
C VAL A 445 1.30 10.12 2.72
N ARG A 446 0.81 11.26 3.22
CA ARG A 446 -0.06 11.30 4.40
C ARG A 446 -1.34 10.50 4.21
N THR A 447 -1.98 10.69 3.06
CA THR A 447 -3.20 9.96 2.68
C THR A 447 -2.93 8.45 2.64
N ARG A 448 -1.80 8.03 2.06
CA ARG A 448 -1.42 6.61 1.96
C ARG A 448 -1.02 5.98 3.29
N LEU A 449 -0.29 6.70 4.14
CA LEU A 449 0.05 6.25 5.49
C LEU A 449 -1.22 6.02 6.30
N LEU A 450 -2.16 6.96 6.26
CA LEU A 450 -3.47 6.79 6.91
C LEU A 450 -4.26 5.61 6.32
N ALA A 451 -4.37 5.52 4.99
CA ALA A 451 -5.10 4.45 4.31
C ALA A 451 -4.52 3.06 4.60
N SER A 452 -3.19 2.92 4.59
CA SER A 452 -2.50 1.65 4.89
C SER A 452 -2.60 1.26 6.36
N SER A 453 -2.61 2.24 7.26
CA SER A 453 -2.71 2.01 8.70
C SER A 453 -4.13 1.67 9.15
N ALA A 454 -5.14 2.44 8.76
CA ALA A 454 -6.53 2.22 9.18
C ALA A 454 -7.21 1.13 8.36
N GLY A 455 -6.94 1.08 7.05
CA GLY A 455 -7.64 0.22 6.11
C GLY A 455 -9.14 0.52 6.02
N VAL A 456 -9.89 -0.44 5.49
CA VAL A 456 -11.36 -0.42 5.46
C VAL A 456 -11.92 -1.60 6.23
N ALA A 457 -13.08 -1.42 6.84
CA ALA A 457 -13.81 -2.50 7.49
C ALA A 457 -14.79 -3.14 6.51
N VAL A 458 -14.81 -4.48 6.45
CA VAL A 458 -15.71 -5.22 5.57
C VAL A 458 -16.69 -6.01 6.41
N PHE A 459 -17.98 -5.82 6.15
CA PHE A 459 -19.08 -6.48 6.83
C PHE A 459 -19.80 -7.41 5.89
N TYR A 460 -20.21 -8.57 6.41
CA TYR A 460 -21.33 -9.31 5.86
C TYR A 460 -22.60 -8.64 6.35
N ALA A 461 -23.41 -8.10 5.44
CA ALA A 461 -24.72 -7.63 5.81
C ALA A 461 -25.71 -8.81 5.74
N PRO A 462 -26.53 -9.04 6.78
CA PRO A 462 -27.66 -9.93 6.67
C PRO A 462 -28.63 -9.34 5.62
N LEU A 463 -29.03 -10.18 4.66
CA LEU A 463 -30.05 -9.84 3.66
C LEU A 463 -31.43 -9.71 4.31
#